data_AF-A0A952FYU6-F1
#
_entry.id   AF-A0A952FYU6-F1
#
_cell.length_a   1.000
_cell.length_b   1.000
_cell.length_c   1.000
_cell.angle_alpha   90.00
_cell.angle_beta   90.00
_cell.angle_gamma   90.00
#
_symmetry.space_group_name_H-M   'P 1'
#
loop_
_entity.id
_entity.type
_entity.pdbx_description
1 polymer ?
#
loop_
_entity_poly.entity_id
_entity_poly.type
_entity_poly.pdbx_seq_one_letter_code
_entity_poly.pdbx_strand_id
1 'polypeptide(L)' 'MVTHNAIEMTAYAMRPVLGNNTTTAAYVTLRNAGDVADRLVSASCVCASKVTLHTMTMKGGMMAMAEQKD' A
#
# COMPACT_ATOMS: atom_id res chain seq x y z
N MET A 1 8.70 8.33 -11.50
CA MET A 1 9.10 6.94 -11.22
C MET A 1 10.27 6.99 -10.27
N VAL A 2 10.23 6.23 -9.19
CA VAL A 2 11.34 6.11 -8.22
C VAL A 2 11.79 4.65 -8.24
N THR A 3 13.10 4.42 -8.28
CA THR A 3 13.68 3.07 -8.30
C THR A 3 14.59 2.91 -7.10
N HIS A 4 14.46 1.77 -6.41
CA HIS A 4 15.33 1.38 -5.32
C HIS A 4 15.67 -0.11 -5.45
N ASN A 5 16.95 -0.42 -5.62
CA ASN A 5 17.40 -1.75 -6.08
C ASN A 5 16.62 -2.15 -7.36
N ALA A 6 15.99 -3.33 -7.35
CA ALA A 6 15.17 -3.83 -8.45
C ALA A 6 13.66 -3.51 -8.30
N ILE A 7 13.28 -2.66 -7.33
CA ILE A 7 11.89 -2.25 -7.12
C ILE A 7 11.62 -0.91 -7.79
N GLU A 8 10.64 -0.90 -8.68
CA GLU A 8 10.12 0.27 -9.38
C GLU A 8 8.81 0.75 -8.74
N MET A 9 8.74 2.05 -8.43
CA MET A 9 7.54 2.69 -7.86
C MET A 9 6.95 3.69 -8.86
N THR A 10 5.67 3.50 -9.19
CA THR A 10 4.92 4.36 -10.13
C THR A 10 3.51 4.64 -9.62
N ALA A 11 2.82 5.59 -10.28
CA ALA A 11 1.41 5.95 -10.01
C ALA A 11 1.09 6.20 -8.51
N TYR A 12 2.05 6.74 -7.75
CA TYR A 12 1.84 7.01 -6.34
C TYR A 12 0.90 8.21 -6.15
N ALA A 13 -0.13 8.02 -5.34
CA ALA A 13 -1.09 9.04 -4.99
C ALA A 13 -1.66 8.78 -3.60
N MET A 14 -2.02 9.84 -2.89
CA MET A 14 -2.76 9.74 -1.63
C MET A 14 -4.16 10.28 -1.84
N ARG A 15 -5.16 9.56 -1.30
CA ARG A 15 -6.53 10.03 -1.35
C ARG A 15 -6.71 11.23 -0.39
N PRO A 16 -7.39 12.31 -0.78
CA PRO A 16 -7.81 13.33 0.16
C PRO A 16 -8.82 12.76 1.17
N VAL A 17 -8.73 13.20 2.41
CA VAL A 17 -9.69 12.87 3.46
C VAL A 17 -11.03 13.58 3.21
N LEU A 18 -12.14 12.91 3.50
CA LEU A 18 -13.48 13.48 3.39
C LEU A 18 -13.95 14.01 4.75
N GLY A 19 -14.32 15.29 4.80
CA GLY A 19 -14.80 15.93 6.02
C GLY A 19 -13.77 15.87 7.16
N ASN A 20 -14.22 15.44 8.34
CA ASN A 20 -13.38 15.34 9.54
C ASN A 20 -12.78 13.93 9.74
N ASN A 21 -12.78 13.06 8.72
CA ASN A 21 -12.13 11.76 8.83
C ASN A 21 -10.62 11.93 9.06
N THR A 22 -10.06 11.10 9.93
CA THR A 22 -8.63 11.10 10.26
C THR A 22 -7.85 10.00 9.55
N THR A 23 -8.55 9.17 8.77
CA THR A 23 -7.96 8.05 8.03
C THR A 23 -8.00 8.30 6.53
N THR A 24 -6.91 7.95 5.86
CA THR A 24 -6.80 7.94 4.40
C THR A 24 -6.00 6.74 3.93
N ALA A 25 -5.91 6.56 2.61
CA ALA A 25 -5.08 5.56 1.97
C ALA A 25 -4.12 6.21 0.96
N ALA A 26 -2.90 5.69 0.93
CA ALA A 26 -1.96 5.90 -0.16
C ALA A 26 -1.99 4.68 -1.08
N TYR A 27 -1.93 4.94 -2.38
CA TYR A 27 -1.87 3.93 -3.43
C TYR A 27 -0.56 4.11 -4.17
N VAL A 28 0.11 3.01 -4.48
CA VAL A 28 1.34 2.99 -5.26
C VAL A 28 1.40 1.68 -6.03
N THR A 29 1.90 1.73 -7.25
CA THR A 29 2.25 0.52 -8.00
C THR A 29 3.71 0.20 -7.73
N LEU A 30 3.95 -0.97 -7.12
CA LEU A 30 5.27 -1.56 -6.95
C LEU A 30 5.47 -2.66 -7.97
N ARG A 31 6.56 -2.60 -8.73
CA ARG A 31 7.01 -3.70 -9.60
C ARG A 31 8.36 -4.17 -9.14
N ASN A 32 8.48 -5.46 -8.87
CA ASN A 32 9.77 -6.12 -8.71
C ASN A 32 10.28 -6.55 -10.09
N ALA A 33 11.44 -6.02 -10.51
CA ALA A 33 12.11 -6.34 -11.76
C ALA A 33 13.38 -7.19 -11.56
N GLY A 34 13.61 -7.69 -10.35
CA GLY A 34 14.74 -8.56 -10.00
C GLY A 34 14.39 -10.04 -10.08
N ASP A 35 15.43 -10.87 -9.90
CA ASP A 35 15.31 -12.34 -10.00
C ASP A 35 14.96 -13.02 -8.67
N VAL A 36 14.79 -12.24 -7.59
CA VAL A 36 14.47 -12.72 -6.25
C VAL A 36 13.13 -12.15 -5.80
N ALA A 37 12.29 -12.98 -5.21
CA ALA A 37 11.00 -12.56 -4.67
C ALA A 37 11.18 -11.55 -3.52
N ASP A 38 10.33 -10.52 -3.52
CA ASP A 38 10.31 -9.48 -2.49
C ASP A 38 8.96 -9.46 -1.77
N ARG A 39 8.96 -8.97 -0.54
CA ARG A 39 7.76 -8.78 0.28
C ARG A 39 7.72 -7.36 0.83
N LEU A 40 6.64 -6.63 0.54
CA LEU A 40 6.38 -5.35 1.20
C LEU A 40 5.89 -5.63 2.63
N VAL A 41 6.70 -5.27 3.61
CA VAL A 41 6.41 -5.54 5.03
C VAL A 41 5.92 -4.32 5.80
N SER A 42 6.25 -3.12 5.33
CA SER A 42 5.85 -1.88 6.01
C SER A 42 5.85 -0.67 5.07
N ALA A 43 5.22 0.40 5.53
CA ALA A 43 5.32 1.74 4.96
C ALA A 43 5.29 2.77 6.11
N SER A 44 5.85 3.95 5.89
CA SER A 44 5.87 5.03 6.86
C SER A 44 5.49 6.36 6.21
N CYS A 45 4.85 7.25 6.99
CA CYS A 45 4.61 8.64 6.58
C CYS A 45 4.75 9.54 7.79
N VAL A 46 5.49 10.64 7.65
CA VAL A 46 5.53 11.72 8.65
C VAL A 46 4.16 12.37 8.87
N CYS A 47 3.25 12.21 7.90
CA CYS A 47 1.90 12.74 7.89
C CYS A 47 0.87 11.88 8.65
N ALA A 48 1.25 10.68 9.12
CA ALA A 48 0.32 9.73 9.73
C ALA A 48 0.90 9.15 11.03
N SER A 49 0.08 9.09 12.08
CA SER A 49 0.48 8.49 13.36
C SER A 49 0.59 6.96 13.30
N LYS A 50 -0.11 6.31 12.36
CA LYS A 50 -0.06 4.86 12.11
C LYS A 50 -0.26 4.59 10.62
N VAL A 51 0.52 3.64 10.09
CA VAL A 51 0.36 3.10 8.73
C VAL A 51 0.13 1.60 8.82
N THR A 52 -0.81 1.10 8.02
CA THR A 52 -1.14 -0.34 7.94
C THR A 52 -1.25 -0.72 6.47
N LEU A 53 -0.78 -1.92 6.11
CA LEU A 53 -0.95 -2.48 4.77
C LEU A 53 -2.27 -3.24 4.72
N HIS A 54 -3.05 -3.08 3.66
CA HIS A 54 -4.33 -3.77 3.50
C HIS A 54 -4.34 -4.59 2.21
N THR A 55 -4.78 -5.85 2.31
CA THR A 55 -4.95 -6.73 1.15
C THR A 55 -6.42 -6.82 0.78
N MET A 56 -6.70 -6.80 -0.53
CA MET A 56 -8.03 -7.04 -1.08
C MET A 56 -8.14 -8.52 -1.44
N THR A 57 -9.17 -9.19 -0.92
CA THR A 57 -9.45 -10.60 -1.25
C THR A 57 -10.90 -10.78 -1.65
N MET A 58 -11.14 -11.72 -2.57
CA MET A 58 -12.48 -12.21 -2.90
C MET A 58 -12.76 -13.44 -2.04
N LYS A 59 -13.79 -13.39 -1.18
CA LYS A 59 -14.22 -14.53 -0.37
C LYS A 59 -15.70 -14.81 -0.61
N GLY A 60 -15.99 -15.91 -1.31
CA GLY A 60 -17.37 -16.35 -1.57
C GLY A 60 -18.23 -15.32 -2.30
N GLY A 61 -17.64 -14.57 -3.23
CA GLY A 61 -18.33 -13.51 -3.98
C GLY A 61 -18.36 -12.13 -3.28
N MET A 62 -17.85 -12.02 -2.05
CA MET A 62 -17.71 -10.74 -1.35
C MET A 62 -16.28 -10.22 -1.43
N MET A 63 -16.12 -8.94 -1.78
CA MET A 63 -14.85 -8.23 -1.64
C MET A 63 -14.63 -7.85 -0.18
N ALA A 64 -13.46 -8.20 0.36
CA ALA A 64 -13.04 -7.82 1.71
C ALA A 64 -11.65 -7.14 1.67
N MET A 65 -11.49 -6.13 2.52
CA MET A 65 -10.21 -5.51 2.84
C MET A 65 -9.87 -5.81 4.29
N ALA A 66 -8.66 -6.29 4.53
CA ALA A 66 -8.16 -6.53 5.87
C ALA A 66 -6.71 -6.05 5.99
N GLU A 67 -6.34 -5.61 7.18
CA GLU A 67 -4.94 -5.35 7.51
C GLU A 67 -4.14 -6.63 7.32
N GLN A 68 -3.11 -6.56 6.49
CA GLN A 68 -2.11 -7.59 6.37
C GLN A 68 -1.22 -7.52 7.60
N LYS A 69 -1.46 -8.44 8.52
CA LYS A 69 -0.56 -8.73 9.62
C LYS A 69 0.41 -9.78 9.12
N ASP A 70 1.67 -9.64 9.50
CA ASP A 70 2.73 -10.56 9.07
C ASP A 70 2.42 -12.02 9.38
#